data_AF-A0A443RWE1-F1
#
_entry.id   AF-A0A443RWE1-F1
#
_cell.length_a   1.000
_cell.length_b   1.000
_cell.length_c   1.000
_cell.angle_alpha   90.00
_cell.angle_beta   90.00
_cell.angle_gamma   90.00
#
_symmetry.space_group_name_H-M   'P 1'
#
loop_
_entity.id
_entity.type
_entity.pdbx_description
1 polymer ?
#
loop_
_entity_poly.entity_id
_entity_poly.type
_entity_poly.pdbx_seq_one_letter_code
_entity_poly.pdbx_strand_id
1 'polypeptide(L)' 'HIKVMQEEDNECVSILKVLKQAPRTKSERKMCEQFCVLNGILCIKTEVNGKPKTRIVIPKKLQGTVLELVHDRSGH' A
#
# COMPACT_ATOMS: atom_id res chain seq x y z
N HIS A 1 -5.08 -11.14 -8.19
CA HIS A 1 -4.35 -11.88 -7.15
C HIS A 1 -3.96 -10.99 -5.97
N ILE A 2 -3.23 -9.88 -6.18
CA ILE A 2 -2.82 -8.97 -5.08
C ILE A 2 -3.98 -8.35 -4.29
N LYS A 3 -5.08 -7.97 -4.96
CA LYS A 3 -6.29 -7.46 -4.29
C LYS A 3 -6.79 -8.41 -3.20
N VAL A 4 -6.96 -9.69 -3.53
CA VAL A 4 -7.44 -10.71 -2.59
C VAL A 4 -6.47 -10.84 -1.41
N MET A 5 -5.17 -10.84 -1.70
CA MET A 5 -4.15 -10.89 -0.65
C MET A 5 -4.14 -9.65 0.25
N GLN A 6 -4.49 -8.47 -0.27
CA GLN A 6 -4.69 -7.26 0.55
C GLN A 6 -5.99 -7.31 1.37
N GLU A 7 -7.01 -8.02 0.89
CA GLU A 7 -8.27 -8.22 1.63
C GLU A 7 -8.12 -9.25 2.77
N GLU A 8 -7.10 -10.11 2.73
CA GLU A 8 -6.73 -11.04 3.81
C GLU A 8 -5.68 -10.48 4.78
N ASP A 9 -4.98 -9.41 4.41
CA ASP A 9 -3.92 -8.80 5.22
C ASP A 9 -4.52 -7.79 6.20
N ASN A 10 -4.43 -8.06 7.51
CA ASN A 10 -5.03 -7.24 8.56
C ASN A 10 -4.63 -5.75 8.51
N GLU A 11 -3.39 -5.45 8.10
CA GLU A 11 -2.89 -4.08 8.02
C GLU A 11 -3.50 -3.37 6.82
N CYS A 12 -3.51 -4.03 5.65
CA CYS A 12 -4.16 -3.53 4.45
C CYS A 12 -5.66 -3.33 4.66
N VAL A 13 -6.35 -4.28 5.31
CA VAL A 13 -7.77 -4.19 5.64
C VAL A 13 -8.05 -3.02 6.56
N SER A 14 -7.20 -2.77 7.55
CA SER A 14 -7.37 -1.65 8.48
C SER A 14 -7.28 -0.30 7.75
N ILE A 15 -6.31 -0.15 6.85
CA ILE A 15 -6.18 1.05 6.00
C ILE A 15 -7.40 1.19 5.08
N LEU A 16 -7.81 0.12 4.40
CA LEU A 16 -8.98 0.12 3.53
C LEU A 16 -10.27 0.49 4.26
N LYS A 17 -10.43 0.10 5.53
CA LYS A 17 -11.57 0.52 6.36
C LYS A 17 -11.55 2.02 6.62
N VAL A 18 -10.40 2.58 6.97
CA VAL A 18 -10.25 4.03 7.17
C VAL A 18 -10.57 4.79 5.88
N LEU A 19 -10.05 4.34 4.74
CA LEU A 19 -10.30 4.99 3.44
C LEU A 19 -11.77 4.96 2.98
N LYS A 20 -12.55 3.95 3.42
CA LYS A 20 -13.98 3.84 3.11
C LYS A 20 -14.87 4.68 4.03
N GLN A 21 -14.33 5.15 5.15
CA GLN A 21 -15.06 5.91 6.16
C GLN A 21 -14.63 7.38 6.15
N ALA A 22 -15.47 8.26 6.67
CA ALA A 22 -15.08 9.64 6.90
C ALA A 22 -14.02 9.68 8.03
N PRO A 23 -12.80 10.23 7.79
CA PRO A 23 -11.74 10.23 8.79
C PRO A 23 -12.10 11.13 9.97
N ARG A 24 -12.07 10.58 11.18
CA ARG A 24 -12.47 11.25 12.43
C ARG A 24 -11.28 11.84 13.16
N THR A 25 -10.10 11.24 13.01
CA THR A 25 -8.87 11.67 13.69
C THR A 25 -7.87 12.32 12.71
N LYS A 26 -6.92 13.10 13.25
CA LYS A 26 -5.81 13.66 12.48
C LYS A 26 -4.99 12.56 11.79
N SER A 27 -4.77 11.44 12.47
CA SER A 27 -4.03 10.29 11.94
C SER A 27 -4.75 9.64 10.76
N GLU A 28 -6.07 9.47 10.83
CA GLU A 28 -6.88 8.94 9.73
C GLU A 28 -6.90 9.89 8.54
N ARG A 29 -7.00 11.21 8.75
CA ARG A 29 -6.90 12.20 7.66
C ARG A 29 -5.56 12.08 6.93
N LYS A 30 -4.47 12.03 7.71
CA LYS A 30 -3.12 11.83 7.19
C LYS A 30 -2.97 10.49 6.44
N MET A 31 -3.72 9.46 6.83
CA MET A 31 -3.77 8.17 6.12
C MET A 31 -4.53 8.32 4.80
N CYS A 32 -5.68 9.01 4.77
CA CYS A 32 -6.41 9.29 3.53
C CYS A 32 -5.65 10.17 2.53
N GLU A 33 -4.74 11.02 3.02
CA GLU A 33 -3.82 11.80 2.17
C GLU A 33 -2.75 10.91 1.54
N GLN A 34 -2.18 9.99 2.32
CA GLN A 34 -1.07 9.13 1.90
C GLN A 34 -1.51 7.91 1.11
N PHE A 35 -2.71 7.39 1.30
CA PHE A 35 -3.16 6.15 0.67
C PHE A 35 -4.33 6.40 -0.29
N CYS A 36 -4.45 5.53 -1.30
CA CYS A 36 -5.59 5.51 -2.19
C CYS A 36 -5.90 4.09 -2.64
N VAL A 37 -7.09 3.90 -3.23
CA VAL A 37 -7.47 2.64 -3.86
C VAL A 37 -7.58 2.87 -5.36
N LEU A 38 -6.80 2.11 -6.15
CA LEU A 38 -6.85 2.14 -7.61
C LEU A 38 -7.23 0.75 -8.11
N ASN A 39 -8.32 0.63 -8.88
CA ASN A 39 -8.81 -0.66 -9.39
C ASN A 39 -9.00 -1.72 -8.29
N GLY A 40 -9.41 -1.29 -7.09
CA GLY A 40 -9.58 -2.16 -5.93
C GLY A 40 -8.29 -2.59 -5.24
N ILE A 41 -7.13 -2.04 -5.62
CA ILE A 41 -5.82 -2.31 -5.02
C ILE A 41 -5.43 -1.13 -4.13
N LEU A 42 -5.01 -1.42 -2.90
CA LEU A 42 -4.46 -0.42 -1.98
C LEU A 42 -3.09 0.05 -2.47
N CYS A 43 -2.94 1.37 -2.58
CA CYS A 43 -1.75 2.05 -3.04
C CYS A 43 -1.34 3.15 -2.03
N ILE A 44 -0.05 3.45 -1.99
CA ILE A 44 0.53 4.58 -1.26
C ILE A 44 1.01 5.64 -2.26
N LYS A 45 0.70 6.89 -1.96
CA LYS A 45 1.21 8.09 -2.62
C LYS A 45 2.48 8.51 -1.89
N THR A 46 3.58 8.53 -2.60
CA THR A 46 4.87 8.99 -2.09
C THR A 46 5.45 10.02 -3.03
N GLU A 47 6.37 10.84 -2.53
CA GLU A 47 7.15 11.73 -3.37
C GLU A 47 8.55 11.14 -3.56
N VAL A 48 9.01 11.08 -4.81
CA VAL A 48 10.37 10.61 -5.15
C VAL A 48 10.98 11.67 -6.04
N ASN A 49 12.07 12.30 -5.57
CA ASN A 49 12.76 13.39 -6.27
C ASN A 49 11.81 14.54 -6.65
N GLY A 50 10.96 14.98 -5.72
CA GLY A 50 9.99 16.07 -5.96
C GLY A 50 8.80 15.68 -6.84
N LYS A 51 8.69 14.41 -7.27
CA LYS A 51 7.61 13.94 -8.16
C LYS A 51 6.68 12.98 -7.43
N PRO A 52 5.35 13.18 -7.50
CA PRO A 52 4.41 12.24 -6.93
C PRO A 52 4.49 10.89 -7.65
N LYS A 53 4.58 9.83 -6.88
CA LYS A 53 4.59 8.44 -7.30
C LYS A 53 3.50 7.70 -6.54
N THR A 54 2.81 6.81 -7.24
CA THR A 54 1.87 5.88 -6.61
C THR A 54 2.47 4.49 -6.67
N ARG A 55 2.54 3.80 -5.53
CA ARG A 55 3.09 2.45 -5.41
C ARG A 55 2.04 1.53 -4.82
N ILE A 56 2.05 0.27 -5.24
CA ILE A 56 1.17 -0.74 -4.66
C ILE A 56 1.68 -1.08 -3.25
N VAL A 57 0.77 -1.15 -2.29
CA VAL A 57 1.10 -1.66 -0.95
C VAL A 57 1.24 -3.17 -1.02
N ILE A 58 2.43 -3.69 -0.76
CA ILE A 58 2.69 -5.13 -0.82
C ILE A 58 2.21 -5.79 0.48
N PRO A 59 1.22 -6.71 0.41
CA PRO A 59 0.73 -7.43 1.60
C PRO A 59 1.85 -8.32 2.17
N LYS A 60 1.83 -8.57 3.49
CA LYS A 60 2.93 -9.26 4.20
C LYS A 60 3.32 -10.59 3.57
N LYS A 61 2.33 -11.38 3.14
CA LYS A 61 2.54 -12.68 2.48
C LYS A 61 3.41 -12.60 1.21
N LEU A 62 3.41 -11.46 0.51
CA LEU A 62 4.18 -11.26 -0.72
C LEU A 62 5.53 -10.56 -0.51
N GLN A 63 5.81 -10.04 0.69
CA GLN A 63 7.02 -9.25 0.92
C GLN A 63 8.29 -10.08 0.70
N GLY A 64 8.32 -11.34 1.16
CA GLY A 64 9.45 -12.25 0.92
C GLY A 64 9.72 -12.48 -0.56
N THR A 65 8.69 -12.83 -1.33
CA THR A 65 8.80 -13.06 -2.77
C THR A 65 9.22 -11.82 -3.53
N VAL A 66 8.70 -10.64 -3.16
CA VAL A 66 9.11 -9.37 -3.79
C VAL A 66 10.57 -9.07 -3.49
N LEU A 67 11.03 -9.29 -2.25
CA LEU A 67 12.43 -9.12 -1.86
C LEU A 67 13.36 -10.05 -2.66
N GLU A 68 13.01 -11.33 -2.78
CA GLU A 68 13.77 -12.28 -3.61
C GLU A 68 13.85 -11.84 -5.07
N LEU A 69 12.73 -11.41 -5.66
CA LEU A 69 12.68 -10.93 -7.05
C LEU A 69 13.51 -9.67 -7.31
N VAL A 70 13.60 -8.76 -6.34
CA VAL A 70 14.40 -7.53 -6.50
C VAL A 70 15.88 -7.75 -6.19
N HIS A 71 16.21 -8.65 -5.26
CA HIS A 71 17.60 -9.00 -4.96
C HIS A 71 18.29 -9.70 -6.15
N ASP A 72 17.55 -10.49 -6.93
CA ASP A 72 18.11 -11.30 -8.03
C ASP A 72 18.49 -10.49 -9.29
N ARG A 73 18.33 -9.14 -9.29
CA ARG A 73 18.58 -8.30 -10.49
C ARG A 73 19.33 -7.00 -10.27
N SER A 74 19.88 -6.74 -9.08
CA SER A 74 20.66 -5.52 -8.83
C SER A 74 22.01 -5.70 -8.14
N GLY A 75 22.53 -6.93 -8.10
CA GLY A 75 23.93 -7.19 -7.71
C GLY A 75 24.17 -7.14 -6.20
N HIS A 76 24.21 -8.33 -5.61
CA HIS A 76 25.35 -8.72 -4.78
C HIS A 76 26.17 -9.72 -5.59
#